data_AF-A0A9P0CUY0-F1
#
_entry.id   AF-A0A9P0CUY0-F1
#
_cell.length_a   1.000
_cell.length_b   1.000
_cell.length_c   1.000
_cell.angle_alpha   90.00
_cell.angle_beta   90.00
_cell.angle_gamma   90.00
#
_symmetry.space_group_name_H-M   'P 1'
#
loop_
_entity.id
_entity.type
_entity.pdbx_description
1 polymer ?
#
loop_
_entity_poly.entity_id
_entity_poly.type
_entity_poly.pdbx_seq_one_letter_code
_entity_poly.pdbx_strand_id
1 'polypeptide(L)'
;MKIKIDTLKQNYNAKEVQELTRTLEIHNIRAKAMQGLLKLEVDSSKRVENKLVILFDLQQAIPIPKLTTGPAFYCRKILYILGVHDCTNQSAEMTETFREELITGTQLKTVKIRSFICDSPARAFIKGVANFNSQNGCQKCTIVEQYSYVSHTNYYPRRICAKRTDYEFRQRLYDIHHKVYSPLLQLPIDMKQDVPIGDYLHLLDLGIMKRLLCALRDGNFGNYRTKWPARDTQDITEFLMNTKLPKEFHRKVRELDVLAFWKGLKFRTFMYYLGIVVLKHFLPSEVEHF
;
A
#
# COMPACT_ATOMS: atom_id res chain seq x y z
N MET A 1 -2.29 3.53 19.84
CA MET A 1 -3.04 2.71 20.82
C MET A 1 -3.04 3.48 22.14
N LYS A 2 -4.10 4.22 22.48
CA LYS A 2 -4.21 4.90 23.79
C LYS A 2 -4.85 3.91 24.77
N ILE A 3 -4.07 3.00 25.34
CA ILE A 3 -4.55 2.21 26.49
C ILE A 3 -4.39 3.10 27.71
N LYS A 4 -5.51 3.45 28.37
CA LYS A 4 -5.48 4.12 29.66
C LYS A 4 -5.03 3.10 30.71
N ILE A 5 -3.97 3.42 31.45
CA ILE A 5 -3.38 2.53 32.47
C ILE A 5 -4.40 2.18 33.56
N ASP A 6 -5.38 3.05 33.79
CA ASP A 6 -6.42 2.86 34.80
C ASP A 6 -7.27 1.61 34.56
N THR A 7 -7.42 1.17 33.31
CA THR A 7 -8.19 -0.04 32.95
C THR A 7 -7.38 -1.34 33.10
N LEU A 8 -6.05 -1.26 33.25
CA LEU A 8 -5.17 -2.42 33.38
C LEU A 8 -5.25 -3.06 34.77
N LYS A 9 -5.40 -2.24 35.82
CA LYS A 9 -5.42 -2.72 37.22
C LYS A 9 -6.70 -3.47 37.60
N GLN A 10 -7.79 -3.25 36.87
CA GLN A 10 -9.10 -3.84 37.18
C GLN A 10 -9.34 -5.20 36.50
N ASN A 11 -8.63 -5.51 35.41
CA ASN A 11 -8.97 -6.63 34.52
C ASN A 11 -7.84 -7.64 34.27
N TYR A 12 -6.63 -7.39 34.76
CA TYR A 12 -5.45 -8.21 34.45
C TYR A 12 -4.63 -8.51 35.71
N ASN A 13 -3.93 -9.64 35.73
CA ASN A 13 -3.09 -10.01 36.87
C ASN A 13 -1.80 -9.16 36.93
N ALA A 14 -1.17 -9.10 38.11
CA ALA A 14 -0.02 -8.21 38.35
C ALA A 14 1.15 -8.42 37.38
N LYS A 15 1.35 -9.65 36.90
CA LYS A 15 2.43 -10.03 35.99
C LYS A 15 2.16 -9.54 34.57
N GLU A 16 0.91 -9.63 34.10
CA GLU A 16 0.46 -9.10 32.81
C GLU A 16 0.51 -7.58 32.78
N VAL A 17 0.09 -6.91 33.85
CA VAL A 17 0.17 -5.44 33.97
C VAL A 17 1.62 -4.97 33.88
N GLN A 18 2.55 -5.69 34.51
CA GLN A 18 3.99 -5.37 34.45
C GLN A 18 4.54 -5.52 33.03
N GLU A 19 4.21 -6.60 32.32
CA GLU A 19 4.67 -6.86 30.95
C GLU A 19 4.08 -5.85 29.95
N LEU A 20 2.80 -5.50 30.09
CA LEU A 20 2.14 -4.49 29.27
C LEU A 20 2.71 -3.09 29.50
N THR A 21 3.05 -2.76 30.75
CA THR A 21 3.68 -1.48 31.11
C THR A 21 5.08 -1.39 30.50
N ARG A 22 5.87 -2.46 30.59
CA ARG A 22 7.20 -2.55 29.94
C ARG A 22 7.10 -2.43 28.42
N THR A 23 6.11 -3.08 27.81
CA THR A 23 5.87 -2.99 26.36
C THR A 23 5.50 -1.57 25.94
N LEU A 24 4.67 -0.88 26.72
CA LEU A 24 4.30 0.51 26.50
C LEU A 24 5.50 1.45 26.61
N GLU A 25 6.35 1.25 27.62
CA GLU A 25 7.57 2.03 27.80
C GLU A 25 8.52 1.88 26.61
N ILE A 26 8.77 0.64 26.16
CA ILE A 26 9.57 0.36 24.95
C ILE A 26 8.95 1.00 23.70
N HIS A 27 7.62 0.95 23.56
CA HIS A 27 6.91 1.61 22.46
C HIS A 27 7.13 3.13 22.47
N ASN A 28 7.03 3.76 23.63
CA ASN A 28 7.24 5.19 23.79
C ASN A 28 8.71 5.59 23.51
N ILE A 29 9.68 4.80 23.97
CA ILE A 29 11.10 5.01 23.66
C ILE A 29 11.34 4.95 22.15
N ARG A 30 10.79 3.92 21.47
CA ARG A 30 10.87 3.78 20.01
C ARG A 30 10.19 4.93 19.27
N ALA A 31 9.01 5.35 19.71
CA ALA A 31 8.29 6.49 19.14
C ALA A 31 9.11 7.78 19.29
N LYS A 32 9.73 8.01 20.46
CA LYS A 32 10.60 9.17 20.70
C LYS A 32 11.88 9.12 19.85
N ALA A 33 12.49 7.95 19.68
CA ALA A 33 13.64 7.76 18.80
C ALA A 33 13.28 8.02 17.34
N MET A 34 12.12 7.54 16.88
CA MET A 34 11.59 7.80 15.54
C MET A 34 11.30 9.28 15.32
N GLN A 35 10.72 9.98 16.31
CA GLN A 35 10.56 11.43 16.25
C GLN A 35 11.91 12.17 16.19
N GLY A 36 12.94 11.66 16.89
CA GLY A 36 14.30 12.17 16.80
C GLY A 36 14.91 11.98 15.41
N LEU A 37 14.76 10.80 14.80
CA LEU A 37 15.20 10.53 13.43
C LEU A 37 14.47 11.40 12.41
N LEU A 38 13.14 11.55 12.56
CA LEU A 38 12.35 12.44 11.72
C LEU A 38 12.86 13.88 11.82
N LYS A 39 13.18 14.36 13.04
CA LYS A 39 13.77 15.68 13.25
C LYS A 39 15.14 15.82 12.56
N LEU A 40 16.00 14.81 12.68
CA LEU A 40 17.30 14.76 12.01
C LEU A 40 17.16 14.76 10.48
N GLU A 41 16.21 13.99 9.93
CA GLU A 41 15.93 13.98 8.49
C GLU A 41 15.36 15.32 8.03
N VAL A 42 14.45 15.92 8.79
CA VAL A 42 13.94 17.28 8.54
C VAL A 42 15.07 18.31 8.58
N ASP A 43 15.99 18.23 9.54
CA ASP A 43 17.14 19.13 9.60
C ASP A 43 18.17 18.84 8.49
N SER A 44 18.24 17.60 8.00
CA SER A 44 19.02 17.25 6.82
C SER A 44 18.40 17.78 5.52
N SER A 45 17.06 17.76 5.41
CA SER A 45 16.36 18.25 4.22
C SER A 45 16.45 19.77 4.10
N LYS A 46 16.48 20.50 5.22
CA LYS A 46 16.77 21.96 5.26
C LYS A 46 18.14 22.33 4.68
N ARG A 47 19.10 21.40 4.65
CA ARG A 47 20.45 21.61 4.10
C ARG A 47 20.55 21.30 2.60
N VAL A 48 19.49 20.76 2.00
CA VAL A 48 19.43 20.46 0.56
C VAL A 48 18.59 21.54 -0.11
N GLU A 49 19.21 22.66 -0.51
CA GLU A 49 18.51 23.83 -1.09
C GLU A 49 17.67 23.50 -2.34
N ASN A 50 18.01 22.43 -3.07
CA ASN A 50 17.45 22.17 -4.40
C ASN A 50 16.38 21.06 -4.45
N LYS A 51 15.92 20.52 -3.31
CA LYS A 51 14.89 19.47 -3.29
C LYS A 51 13.85 19.66 -2.20
N LEU A 52 12.70 20.21 -2.57
CA LEU A 52 11.49 20.19 -1.74
C LEU A 52 10.66 18.94 -2.03
N VAL A 53 10.43 18.10 -1.03
CA VAL A 53 9.55 16.92 -1.14
C VAL A 53 8.28 17.22 -0.36
N ILE A 54 7.17 17.40 -1.08
CA ILE A 54 5.85 17.64 -0.48
C ILE A 54 5.06 16.33 -0.58
N LEU A 55 4.65 15.80 0.58
CA LEU A 55 3.83 14.58 0.69
C LEU A 55 2.38 14.99 0.99
N PHE A 56 1.45 14.55 0.14
CA PHE A 56 0.02 14.78 0.32
C PHE A 56 -0.67 13.50 0.78
N ASP A 57 -1.35 13.54 1.93
CA ASP A 57 -2.33 12.53 2.29
C ASP A 57 -3.69 12.98 1.76
N LEU A 58 -4.09 12.46 0.58
CA LEU A 58 -5.39 12.75 -0.04
C LEU A 58 -6.57 12.36 0.87
N GLN A 59 -6.37 11.49 1.87
CA GLN A 59 -7.40 11.09 2.81
C GLN A 59 -7.60 12.14 3.93
N GLN A 60 -6.60 12.98 4.20
CA GLN A 60 -6.64 14.05 5.22
C GLN A 60 -6.73 15.46 4.63
N ALA A 61 -6.44 15.63 3.34
CA ALA A 61 -6.52 16.92 2.63
C ALA A 61 -7.91 17.25 2.07
N ILE A 62 -8.90 16.37 2.27
CA ILE A 62 -10.31 16.68 2.03
C ILE A 62 -10.84 17.36 3.29
N PRO A 63 -11.47 18.54 3.20
CA PRO A 63 -12.18 19.08 4.35
C PRO A 63 -13.34 18.14 4.67
N ILE A 64 -13.17 17.29 5.67
CA ILE A 64 -14.29 16.58 6.30
C ILE A 64 -14.77 17.47 7.45
N PRO A 65 -15.95 18.09 7.37
CA PRO A 65 -16.75 18.26 8.57
C PRO A 65 -17.25 16.86 8.96
N LYS A 66 -17.20 16.50 10.25
CA LYS A 66 -17.95 15.34 10.74
C LYS A 66 -19.43 15.57 10.42
N LEU A 67 -19.95 14.89 9.40
CA LEU A 67 -21.37 14.90 9.07
C LEU A 67 -21.85 13.48 8.82
N THR A 68 -22.74 13.04 9.70
CA THR A 68 -23.69 11.95 9.48
C THR A 68 -24.69 12.38 8.41
N THR A 69 -24.64 11.83 7.19
CA THR A 69 -25.78 11.65 6.27
C THR A 69 -25.36 10.95 4.96
N GLY A 70 -26.34 10.39 4.24
CA GLY A 70 -26.22 9.32 3.25
C GLY A 70 -25.79 9.68 1.80
N PRO A 71 -25.83 8.70 0.87
CA PRO A 71 -24.99 8.60 -0.36
C PRO A 71 -25.18 9.63 -1.48
N ALA A 72 -25.95 10.71 -1.31
CA ALA A 72 -26.44 11.55 -2.40
C ALA A 72 -25.77 12.93 -2.57
N PHE A 73 -24.57 13.16 -2.02
CA PHE A 73 -23.88 14.47 -2.09
C PHE A 73 -22.63 14.52 -2.99
N TYR A 74 -22.45 13.55 -3.90
CA TYR A 74 -21.19 13.38 -4.67
C TYR A 74 -21.13 14.13 -6.01
N CYS A 75 -21.89 15.19 -6.22
CA CYS A 75 -21.81 15.99 -7.45
C CYS A 75 -21.92 17.48 -7.15
N ARG A 76 -20.76 18.14 -6.91
CA ARG A 76 -20.41 19.51 -7.36
C ARG A 76 -19.13 20.00 -6.66
N LYS A 77 -18.20 20.50 -7.48
CA LYS A 77 -16.90 21.15 -7.17
C LYS A 77 -15.72 20.20 -6.86
N ILE A 78 -14.98 19.87 -7.91
CA ILE A 78 -13.62 19.31 -7.83
C ILE A 78 -12.68 20.51 -7.61
N LEU A 79 -12.27 20.72 -6.36
CA LEU A 79 -11.16 21.60 -6.01
C LEU A 79 -10.11 20.72 -5.34
N TYR A 80 -9.01 20.43 -6.04
CA TYR A 80 -7.88 19.74 -5.44
C TYR A 80 -7.10 20.77 -4.62
N ILE A 81 -7.26 20.73 -3.31
CA ILE A 81 -6.54 21.64 -2.40
C ILE A 81 -5.10 21.14 -2.28
N LEU A 82 -4.14 21.94 -2.75
CA LEU A 82 -2.71 21.68 -2.59
C LEU A 82 -2.25 22.34 -1.28
N GLY A 83 -2.05 21.54 -0.23
CA GLY A 83 -1.43 22.00 1.02
C GLY A 83 0.10 21.88 0.93
N VAL A 84 0.80 23.00 0.79
CA VAL A 84 2.26 23.04 0.73
C VAL A 84 2.82 23.38 2.10
N HIS A 85 3.61 22.46 2.66
CA HIS A 85 4.31 22.67 3.91
C HIS A 85 5.78 23.00 3.65
N ASP A 86 6.20 24.21 4.01
CA ASP A 86 7.60 24.59 4.07
C ASP A 86 8.19 24.06 5.39
N CYS A 87 8.87 22.93 5.34
CA CYS A 87 9.51 22.34 6.52
C CYS A 87 10.71 23.15 7.04
N THR A 88 11.23 24.10 6.26
CA THR A 88 12.31 25.00 6.66
C THR A 88 11.78 26.11 7.54
N ASN A 89 10.66 26.72 7.13
CA ASN A 89 10.02 27.83 7.84
C ASN A 89 8.84 27.41 8.75
N GLN A 90 8.48 26.12 8.77
CA GLN A 90 7.31 25.58 9.46
C GLN A 90 5.98 26.25 9.06
N SER A 91 5.91 26.83 7.87
CA SER A 91 4.69 27.42 7.33
C SER A 91 3.92 26.42 6.48
N ALA A 92 2.60 26.53 6.50
CA ALA A 92 1.71 25.75 5.64
C ALA A 92 0.92 26.75 4.81
N GLU A 93 1.05 26.68 3.49
CA GLU A 93 0.27 27.48 2.56
C GLU A 93 -0.67 26.57 1.78
N MET A 94 -1.94 26.98 1.70
CA MET A 94 -2.98 26.25 1.02
C MET A 94 -3.28 26.97 -0.29
N THR A 95 -3.04 26.33 -1.43
CA THR A 95 -3.33 26.91 -2.75
C THR A 95 -4.51 26.20 -3.40
N GLU A 96 -5.53 26.99 -3.76
CA GLU A 96 -6.78 26.52 -4.39
C GLU A 96 -6.65 26.23 -5.89
N THR A 97 -5.48 26.46 -6.46
CA THR A 97 -5.19 26.29 -7.88
C THR A 97 -3.72 25.94 -8.01
N PHE A 98 -3.40 24.96 -8.86
CA PHE A 98 -2.02 24.61 -9.18
C PHE A 98 -1.36 25.81 -9.88
N ARG A 99 -0.71 26.67 -9.11
CA ARG A 99 0.26 27.64 -9.64
C ARG A 99 1.61 26.93 -9.68
N GLU A 100 2.33 27.06 -10.79
CA GLU A 100 3.70 26.53 -10.94
C GLU A 100 4.70 27.23 -10.01
N GLU A 101 4.24 28.26 -9.28
CA GLU A 101 5.01 29.12 -8.41
C GLU A 101 4.42 29.10 -7.00
N LEU A 102 5.27 28.78 -6.03
CA LEU A 102 5.00 28.85 -4.60
C LEU A 102 5.73 30.05 -4.03
N ILE A 103 5.04 30.86 -3.24
CA ILE A 103 5.66 31.94 -2.48
C ILE A 103 6.02 31.36 -1.11
N THR A 104 7.29 31.38 -0.74
CA THR A 104 7.71 31.07 0.64
C THR A 104 8.43 32.28 1.20
N GLY A 105 7.74 33.08 2.02
CA GLY A 105 8.25 34.37 2.47
C GLY A 105 8.35 35.38 1.32
N THR A 106 9.57 35.83 1.01
CA THR A 106 9.86 36.77 -0.12
C THR A 106 10.38 36.08 -1.38
N GLN A 107 10.57 34.75 -1.35
CA GLN A 107 11.12 34.01 -2.49
C GLN A 107 10.02 33.28 -3.26
N LEU A 108 10.09 33.41 -4.58
CA LEU A 108 9.28 32.65 -5.53
C LEU A 108 10.04 31.35 -5.88
N LYS A 109 9.44 30.20 -5.60
CA LYS A 109 10.00 28.89 -5.92
C LYS A 109 9.11 28.17 -6.92
N THR A 110 9.72 27.65 -7.99
CA THR A 110 9.01 26.81 -8.94
C THR A 110 8.72 25.44 -8.33
N VAL A 111 7.47 25.02 -8.34
CA VAL A 111 7.03 23.72 -7.82
C VAL A 111 6.58 22.84 -8.98
N LYS A 112 7.06 21.60 -9.00
CA LYS A 112 6.65 20.57 -9.97
C LYS A 112 6.10 19.35 -9.25
N ILE A 113 4.96 18.84 -9.73
CA ILE A 113 4.45 17.54 -9.28
C ILE A 113 5.40 16.46 -9.77
N ARG A 114 5.93 15.69 -8.82
CA ARG A 114 6.78 14.53 -9.15
C ARG A 114 5.95 13.29 -9.49
N SER A 115 4.94 12.98 -8.67
CA SER A 115 4.11 11.78 -8.88
C SER A 115 2.85 11.77 -8.01
N PHE A 116 1.82 11.07 -8.47
CA PHE A 116 0.63 10.73 -7.70
C PHE A 116 0.75 9.31 -7.13
N ILE A 117 0.99 9.21 -5.82
CA ILE A 117 1.03 7.93 -5.10
C ILE A 117 -0.35 7.64 -4.52
N CYS A 118 -0.97 6.57 -5.00
CA CYS A 118 -2.31 6.17 -4.60
C CYS A 118 -2.47 4.66 -4.74
N ASP A 119 -3.41 4.10 -3.97
CA ASP A 119 -3.79 2.70 -4.11
C ASP A 119 -4.49 2.44 -5.46
N SER A 120 -4.77 1.17 -5.78
CA SER A 120 -5.32 0.80 -7.09
C SER A 120 -6.70 1.43 -7.38
N PRO A 121 -7.68 1.44 -6.45
CA PRO A 121 -8.95 2.13 -6.65
C PRO A 121 -8.80 3.64 -6.88
N ALA A 122 -8.08 4.36 -6.00
CA ALA A 122 -7.96 5.82 -6.10
C ALA A 122 -7.23 6.22 -7.38
N ARG A 123 -6.23 5.43 -7.79
CA ARG A 123 -5.52 5.61 -9.05
C ARG A 123 -6.42 5.49 -10.28
N ALA A 124 -7.27 4.46 -10.33
CA ALA A 124 -8.21 4.30 -11.43
C ALA A 124 -9.20 5.48 -11.48
N PHE A 125 -9.67 5.90 -10.31
CA PHE A 125 -10.56 7.04 -10.14
C PHE A 125 -9.95 8.35 -10.65
N ILE A 126 -8.78 8.76 -10.14
CA ILE A 126 -8.16 10.05 -10.53
C ILE A 126 -7.79 10.09 -12.02
N LYS A 127 -7.43 8.94 -12.61
CA LYS A 127 -7.13 8.83 -14.04
C LYS A 127 -8.38 8.71 -14.91
N GLY A 128 -9.55 8.51 -14.32
CA GLY A 128 -10.80 8.31 -15.05
C GLY A 128 -10.80 7.04 -15.90
N VAL A 129 -10.15 5.97 -15.44
CA VAL A 129 -9.98 4.71 -16.19
C VAL A 129 -10.74 3.56 -15.56
N ALA A 130 -10.83 2.46 -16.30
CA ALA A 130 -11.41 1.22 -15.83
C ALA A 130 -10.69 0.73 -14.56
N ASN A 131 -11.46 0.16 -13.62
CA ASN A 131 -10.91 -0.29 -12.34
C ASN A 131 -9.87 -1.41 -12.54
N PHE A 132 -8.95 -1.55 -11.59
CA PHE A 132 -7.84 -2.51 -11.68
C PHE A 132 -8.26 -3.97 -11.82
N ASN A 133 -9.51 -4.29 -11.46
CA ASN A 133 -10.12 -5.63 -11.56
C ASN A 133 -11.01 -5.81 -12.81
N SER A 134 -11.03 -4.83 -13.71
CA SER A 134 -11.79 -4.92 -14.96
C SER A 134 -10.97 -5.59 -16.06
N GLN A 135 -11.65 -6.12 -17.08
CA GLN A 135 -10.98 -6.76 -18.22
C GLN A 135 -9.95 -5.85 -18.91
N ASN A 136 -10.19 -4.54 -18.96
CA ASN A 136 -9.26 -3.55 -19.50
C ASN A 136 -8.60 -2.73 -18.37
N GLY A 137 -8.44 -3.32 -17.19
CA GLY A 137 -8.08 -2.65 -15.94
C GLY A 137 -6.60 -2.40 -15.73
N CYS A 138 -5.73 -3.15 -16.42
CA CYS A 138 -4.30 -2.89 -16.40
C CYS A 138 -4.07 -1.43 -16.76
N GLN A 139 -3.20 -0.74 -16.05
CA GLN A 139 -2.93 0.68 -16.31
C GLN A 139 -1.57 0.92 -16.98
N LYS A 140 -0.73 -0.11 -17.14
CA LYS A 140 0.58 -0.02 -17.80
C LYS A 140 0.59 -0.50 -19.24
N CYS A 141 -0.24 -1.47 -19.63
CA CYS A 141 -0.24 -2.03 -20.98
C CYS A 141 -1.64 -2.41 -21.45
N THR A 142 -1.82 -2.55 -22.76
CA THR A 142 -3.10 -2.78 -23.45
C THR A 142 -3.65 -4.21 -23.31
N ILE A 143 -3.12 -4.99 -22.37
CA ILE A 143 -3.58 -6.36 -22.15
C ILE A 143 -5.02 -6.40 -21.67
N VAL A 144 -5.75 -7.41 -22.14
CA VAL A 144 -7.11 -7.70 -21.73
C VAL A 144 -7.10 -8.95 -20.84
N GLU A 145 -7.71 -8.87 -19.65
CA GLU A 145 -7.87 -10.02 -18.76
C GLU A 145 -8.80 -11.07 -19.38
N GLN A 146 -8.52 -12.33 -19.07
CA GLN A 146 -9.41 -13.45 -19.33
C GLN A 146 -9.92 -14.00 -18.00
N TYR A 147 -11.16 -14.47 -17.98
CA TYR A 147 -11.72 -15.17 -16.83
C TYR A 147 -11.38 -16.65 -16.92
N SER A 148 -10.77 -17.20 -15.86
CA SER A 148 -10.59 -18.64 -15.69
C SER A 148 -11.78 -19.21 -14.94
N TYR A 149 -12.55 -20.09 -15.58
CA TYR A 149 -13.64 -20.83 -14.94
C TYR A 149 -13.14 -21.87 -13.93
N VAL A 150 -11.88 -22.32 -14.06
CA VAL A 150 -11.28 -23.29 -13.14
C VAL A 150 -10.91 -22.65 -11.81
N SER A 151 -10.29 -21.46 -11.88
CA SER A 151 -9.80 -20.75 -10.69
C SER A 151 -10.69 -19.58 -10.28
N HIS A 152 -11.86 -19.44 -10.92
CA HIS A 152 -12.83 -18.35 -10.73
C HIS A 152 -12.20 -16.95 -10.61
N THR A 153 -11.17 -16.69 -11.42
CA THR A 153 -10.33 -15.50 -11.30
C THR A 153 -10.00 -14.92 -12.67
N ASN A 154 -9.91 -13.60 -12.72
CA ASN A 154 -9.31 -12.92 -13.86
C ASN A 154 -7.80 -13.11 -13.84
N TYR A 155 -7.23 -13.32 -15.02
CA TYR A 155 -5.79 -13.41 -15.20
C TYR A 155 -5.37 -12.73 -16.51
N TYR A 156 -4.11 -12.35 -16.57
CA TYR A 156 -3.49 -11.78 -17.75
C TYR A 156 -2.81 -12.91 -18.54
N PRO A 157 -3.34 -13.34 -19.69
CA PRO A 157 -2.87 -14.53 -20.41
C PRO A 157 -1.53 -14.33 -21.10
N ARG A 158 -1.10 -13.08 -21.30
CA ARG A 158 0.12 -12.73 -22.04
C ARG A 158 1.07 -11.96 -21.14
N ARG A 159 2.36 -12.30 -21.20
CA ARG A 159 3.41 -11.53 -20.50
C ARG A 159 3.87 -10.30 -21.29
N ILE A 160 3.71 -10.33 -22.62
CA ILE A 160 4.16 -9.27 -23.52
C ILE A 160 2.93 -8.63 -24.17
N CYS A 161 2.79 -7.32 -23.97
CA CYS A 161 1.69 -6.47 -24.43
C CYS A 161 2.24 -5.09 -24.80
N ALA A 162 1.56 -4.38 -25.71
CA ALA A 162 1.90 -3.00 -26.02
C ALA A 162 1.75 -2.14 -24.76
N LYS A 163 2.80 -1.41 -24.40
CA LYS A 163 2.78 -0.52 -23.23
C LYS A 163 1.91 0.68 -23.55
N ARG A 164 1.10 1.12 -22.59
CA ARG A 164 0.44 2.42 -22.72
C ARG A 164 1.46 3.55 -22.73
N THR A 165 1.12 4.64 -23.40
CA THR A 165 1.92 5.86 -23.49
C THR A 165 1.07 7.06 -23.07
N ASP A 166 1.71 8.13 -22.61
CA ASP A 166 1.01 9.37 -22.29
C ASP A 166 0.32 9.98 -23.52
N TYR A 167 1.01 9.98 -24.66
CA TYR A 167 0.47 10.46 -25.93
C TYR A 167 -0.83 9.75 -26.31
N GLU A 168 -0.83 8.42 -26.41
CA GLU A 168 -2.03 7.66 -26.78
C GLU A 168 -3.14 7.76 -25.71
N PHE A 169 -2.78 7.93 -24.43
CA PHE A 169 -3.73 8.18 -23.36
C PHE A 169 -4.44 9.53 -23.55
N ARG A 170 -3.70 10.60 -23.85
CA ARG A 170 -4.23 11.94 -24.13
C ARG A 170 -5.06 11.99 -25.42
N GLN A 171 -4.66 11.24 -26.44
CA GLN A 171 -5.44 11.02 -27.66
C GLN A 171 -6.66 10.12 -27.45
N ARG A 172 -6.87 9.61 -26.23
CA ARG A 172 -7.97 8.74 -25.83
C ARG A 172 -8.07 7.44 -26.64
N LEU A 173 -6.96 6.89 -27.13
CA LEU A 173 -6.94 5.71 -28.01
C LEU A 173 -7.29 4.38 -27.31
N TYR A 174 -7.41 4.38 -25.98
CA TYR A 174 -7.76 3.19 -25.20
C TYR A 174 -9.25 3.18 -24.82
N ASP A 175 -10.12 2.99 -25.82
CA ASP A 175 -11.58 3.10 -25.74
C ASP A 175 -12.18 2.56 -24.43
N ILE A 176 -12.26 1.23 -24.27
CA ILE A 176 -12.88 0.58 -23.10
C ILE A 176 -12.14 0.91 -21.78
N HIS A 177 -10.86 1.25 -21.85
CA HIS A 177 -10.07 1.61 -20.68
C HIS A 177 -10.42 3.00 -20.14
N HIS A 178 -10.77 3.95 -21.00
CA HIS A 178 -11.18 5.30 -20.59
C HIS A 178 -12.64 5.32 -20.19
N LYS A 179 -12.94 5.78 -18.97
CA LYS A 179 -14.31 5.86 -18.44
C LYS A 179 -14.81 7.29 -18.35
N VAL A 180 -13.97 8.19 -17.85
CA VAL A 180 -14.31 9.60 -17.69
C VAL A 180 -13.12 10.47 -18.05
N TYR A 181 -13.37 11.75 -18.32
CA TYR A 181 -12.29 12.71 -18.52
C TYR A 181 -11.59 12.98 -17.20
N SER A 182 -10.26 12.85 -17.16
CA SER A 182 -9.47 13.12 -15.96
C SER A 182 -9.02 14.58 -15.92
N PRO A 183 -9.24 15.30 -14.81
CA PRO A 183 -8.66 16.63 -14.60
C PRO A 183 -7.14 16.66 -14.72
N LEU A 184 -6.47 15.53 -14.44
CA LEU A 184 -5.01 15.41 -14.53
C LEU A 184 -4.47 15.61 -15.95
N LEU A 185 -5.30 15.45 -16.98
CA LEU A 185 -4.93 15.71 -18.36
C LEU A 185 -4.61 17.20 -18.62
N GLN A 186 -5.06 18.10 -17.76
CA GLN A 186 -4.73 19.53 -17.85
C GLN A 186 -3.32 19.85 -17.32
N LEU A 187 -2.70 18.92 -16.60
CA LEU A 187 -1.40 19.11 -16.00
C LEU A 187 -0.27 18.65 -16.95
N PRO A 188 0.92 19.28 -16.87
CA PRO A 188 2.10 18.89 -17.63
C PRO A 188 2.80 17.66 -17.00
N ILE A 189 2.04 16.58 -16.82
CA ILE A 189 2.49 15.30 -16.25
C ILE A 189 2.35 14.16 -17.27
N ASP A 190 3.14 13.10 -17.10
CA ASP A 190 2.99 11.85 -17.85
C ASP A 190 2.00 10.92 -17.13
N MET A 191 0.84 10.67 -17.75
CA MET A 191 -0.25 9.85 -17.19
C MET A 191 0.12 8.38 -16.93
N LYS A 192 1.27 7.91 -17.45
CA LYS A 192 1.81 6.57 -17.23
C LYS A 192 2.93 6.58 -16.20
N GLN A 193 3.89 7.49 -16.28
CA GLN A 193 5.09 7.52 -15.44
C GLN A 193 4.86 8.22 -14.11
N ASP A 194 4.18 9.36 -14.13
CA ASP A 194 3.96 10.18 -12.93
C ASP A 194 2.83 9.63 -12.05
N VAL A 195 2.17 8.56 -12.48
CA VAL A 195 1.19 7.80 -11.68
C VAL A 195 1.67 6.33 -11.51
N PRO A 196 2.69 6.06 -10.66
CA PRO A 196 3.41 4.78 -10.62
C PRO A 196 2.64 3.66 -9.90
N ILE A 197 2.55 2.47 -10.51
CA ILE A 197 1.60 1.37 -10.16
C ILE A 197 2.00 0.48 -8.96
N GLY A 198 3.13 0.74 -8.33
CA GLY A 198 3.62 -0.15 -7.28
C GLY A 198 3.63 0.47 -5.90
N ASP A 199 2.89 -0.13 -4.98
CA ASP A 199 3.38 -0.29 -3.62
C ASP A 199 3.62 -1.78 -3.34
N TYR A 200 4.77 -2.06 -2.73
CA TYR A 200 5.26 -3.40 -2.42
C TYR A 200 4.23 -4.22 -1.64
N LEU A 201 3.47 -3.55 -0.77
CA LEU A 201 2.48 -4.14 0.11
C LEU A 201 1.31 -4.78 -0.68
N HIS A 202 0.72 -4.11 -1.67
CA HIS A 202 -0.40 -4.66 -2.41
C HIS A 202 0.01 -5.66 -3.50
N LEU A 203 1.20 -5.50 -4.10
CA LEU A 203 1.64 -6.38 -5.19
C LEU A 203 2.27 -7.68 -4.67
N LEU A 204 3.22 -7.58 -3.74
CA LEU A 204 4.02 -8.71 -3.30
C LEU A 204 3.43 -9.33 -2.04
N ASP A 205 3.24 -8.55 -0.97
CA ASP A 205 2.78 -9.08 0.31
C ASP A 205 1.32 -9.58 0.27
N LEU A 206 0.39 -8.66 0.04
CA LEU A 206 -1.05 -8.95 0.02
C LEU A 206 -1.54 -9.52 -1.31
N GLY A 207 -0.76 -9.34 -2.38
CA GLY A 207 -1.06 -9.85 -3.71
C GLY A 207 -0.55 -11.28 -3.88
N ILE A 208 0.72 -11.40 -4.30
CA ILE A 208 1.33 -12.68 -4.65
C ILE A 208 1.44 -13.62 -3.45
N MET A 209 2.02 -13.15 -2.34
CA MET A 209 2.33 -14.03 -1.19
C MET A 209 1.09 -14.54 -0.49
N LYS A 210 0.08 -13.67 -0.30
CA LYS A 210 -1.21 -14.11 0.22
C LYS A 210 -1.86 -15.13 -0.68
N ARG A 211 -1.90 -14.89 -2.01
CA ARG A 211 -2.48 -15.83 -2.97
C ARG A 211 -1.76 -17.17 -2.95
N LEU A 212 -0.43 -17.18 -2.93
CA LEU A 212 0.39 -18.38 -2.87
C LEU A 212 0.06 -19.21 -1.61
N LEU A 213 0.11 -18.60 -0.43
CA LEU A 213 -0.13 -19.32 0.83
C LEU A 213 -1.57 -19.82 0.97
N CYS A 214 -2.56 -19.01 0.58
CA CYS A 214 -3.95 -19.46 0.55
C CYS A 214 -4.11 -20.64 -0.43
N ALA A 215 -3.46 -20.61 -1.59
CA ALA A 215 -3.59 -21.66 -2.58
C ALA A 215 -2.88 -22.96 -2.18
N LEU A 216 -1.70 -22.88 -1.56
CA LEU A 216 -1.00 -24.04 -0.99
C LEU A 216 -1.79 -24.64 0.20
N ARG A 217 -2.40 -23.82 1.05
CA ARG A 217 -3.21 -24.31 2.18
C ARG A 217 -4.55 -24.88 1.73
N ASP A 218 -5.28 -24.18 0.87
CA ASP A 218 -6.68 -24.48 0.55
C ASP A 218 -6.82 -25.38 -0.70
N GLY A 219 -5.81 -25.42 -1.57
CA GLY A 219 -5.86 -26.11 -2.86
C GLY A 219 -6.43 -25.26 -4.00
N ASN A 220 -6.45 -23.93 -3.83
CA ASN A 220 -7.14 -23.00 -4.73
C ASN A 220 -6.37 -22.67 -6.03
N PHE A 221 -5.34 -23.44 -6.41
CA PHE A 221 -4.70 -23.35 -7.73
C PHE A 221 -5.44 -24.13 -8.83
N GLY A 222 -6.52 -24.85 -8.50
CA GLY A 222 -7.24 -25.70 -9.45
C GLY A 222 -6.59 -27.07 -9.67
N ASN A 223 -5.41 -27.30 -9.08
CA ASN A 223 -4.78 -28.60 -8.95
C ASN A 223 -4.65 -28.95 -7.47
N TYR A 224 -5.44 -29.92 -6.98
CA TYR A 224 -5.40 -30.31 -5.57
C TYR A 224 -4.05 -30.90 -5.15
N ARG A 225 -3.22 -31.37 -6.08
CA ARG A 225 -1.87 -31.90 -5.79
C ARG A 225 -0.90 -30.83 -5.29
N THR A 226 -1.15 -29.56 -5.60
CA THR A 226 -0.34 -28.45 -5.07
C THR A 226 -0.75 -28.07 -3.64
N LYS A 227 -1.79 -28.68 -3.08
CA LYS A 227 -2.24 -28.40 -1.71
C LYS A 227 -1.35 -29.13 -0.71
N TRP A 228 -0.96 -28.46 0.36
CA TRP A 228 -0.31 -29.09 1.48
C TRP A 228 -1.22 -30.11 2.16
N PRO A 229 -0.72 -31.34 2.42
CA PRO A 229 -1.37 -32.27 3.33
C PRO A 229 -1.61 -31.63 4.71
N ALA A 230 -2.57 -32.18 5.44
CA ALA A 230 -2.88 -31.69 6.79
C ALA A 230 -1.67 -31.76 7.74
N ARG A 231 -0.86 -32.82 7.61
CA ARG A 231 0.39 -32.99 8.36
C ARG A 231 1.37 -31.86 8.07
N ASP A 232 1.69 -31.64 6.80
CA ASP A 232 2.61 -30.57 6.37
C ASP A 232 2.09 -29.20 6.81
N THR A 233 0.79 -28.94 6.70
CA THR A 233 0.18 -27.68 7.15
C THR A 233 0.37 -27.47 8.66
N GLN A 234 0.26 -28.54 9.45
CA GLN A 234 0.50 -28.53 10.89
C GLN A 234 1.99 -28.29 11.20
N ASP A 235 2.90 -29.01 10.54
CA ASP A 235 4.35 -28.89 10.73
C ASP A 235 4.84 -27.47 10.38
N ILE A 236 4.34 -26.90 9.27
CA ILE A 236 4.62 -25.52 8.88
C ILE A 236 4.08 -24.55 9.93
N THR A 237 2.85 -24.75 10.38
CA THR A 237 2.23 -23.89 11.39
C THR A 237 3.04 -23.90 12.69
N GLU A 238 3.47 -25.07 13.15
CA GLU A 238 4.31 -25.22 14.34
C GLU A 238 5.66 -24.52 14.15
N PHE A 239 6.32 -24.69 13.01
CA PHE A 239 7.55 -23.97 12.68
C PHE A 239 7.37 -22.45 12.77
N LEU A 240 6.31 -21.92 12.14
CA LEU A 240 6.05 -20.48 12.11
C LEU A 240 5.79 -19.91 13.51
N MET A 241 5.08 -20.65 14.36
CA MET A 241 4.72 -20.23 15.72
C MET A 241 5.91 -20.33 16.69
N ASN A 242 6.76 -21.33 16.51
CA ASN A 242 7.93 -21.57 17.36
C ASN A 242 9.16 -20.75 16.94
N THR A 243 9.18 -20.22 15.71
CA THR A 243 10.31 -19.41 15.24
C THR A 243 10.39 -18.08 15.99
N LYS A 244 11.50 -17.89 16.70
CA LYS A 244 11.82 -16.62 17.37
C LYS A 244 12.45 -15.65 16.37
N LEU A 245 11.70 -14.62 16.02
CA LEU A 245 12.20 -13.54 15.18
C LEU A 245 13.03 -12.54 16.00
N PRO A 246 14.06 -11.91 15.39
CA PRO A 246 14.77 -10.78 15.98
C PRO A 246 13.85 -9.62 16.39
N LYS A 247 14.34 -8.73 17.27
CA LYS A 247 13.54 -7.64 17.88
C LYS A 247 13.10 -6.56 16.89
N GLU A 248 13.73 -6.53 15.72
CA GLU A 248 13.45 -5.67 14.57
C GLU A 248 12.13 -6.05 13.90
N PHE A 249 11.71 -7.31 14.01
CA PHE A 249 10.42 -7.76 13.50
C PHE A 249 9.31 -7.35 14.46
N HIS A 250 8.52 -6.36 14.06
CA HIS A 250 7.46 -5.79 14.90
C HIS A 250 6.32 -6.77 15.26
N ARG A 251 6.17 -7.89 14.55
CA ARG A 251 5.07 -8.83 14.73
C ARG A 251 5.54 -10.26 14.54
N LYS A 252 5.10 -11.15 15.45
CA LYS A 252 5.18 -12.60 15.23
C LYS A 252 4.31 -13.00 14.05
N VAL A 253 4.78 -13.99 13.30
CA VAL A 253 3.95 -14.70 12.32
C VAL A 253 2.95 -15.56 13.09
N ARG A 254 1.76 -15.77 12.49
CA ARG A 254 0.69 -16.55 13.11
C ARG A 254 0.55 -17.88 12.39
N GLU A 255 -0.32 -18.74 12.89
CA GLU A 255 -0.76 -19.95 12.21
C GLU A 255 -1.32 -19.70 10.81
N LEU A 256 -1.28 -20.74 9.97
CA LEU A 256 -1.76 -20.70 8.59
C LEU A 256 -3.28 -20.59 8.49
N ASP A 257 -4.05 -21.06 9.49
CA ASP A 257 -5.52 -21.02 9.43
C ASP A 257 -6.06 -19.58 9.42
N VAL A 258 -5.34 -18.66 10.05
CA VAL A 258 -5.70 -17.24 10.14
C VAL A 258 -5.07 -16.38 9.03
N LEU A 259 -4.61 -16.96 7.91
CA LEU A 259 -4.02 -16.22 6.77
C LEU A 259 -4.90 -15.06 6.29
N ALA A 260 -6.23 -15.20 6.33
CA ALA A 260 -7.17 -14.13 5.99
C ALA A 260 -6.98 -12.86 6.82
N PHE A 261 -6.51 -13.00 8.07
CA PHE A 261 -6.26 -11.91 9.03
C PHE A 261 -4.80 -11.46 9.07
N TRP A 262 -3.93 -12.06 8.25
CA TRP A 262 -2.58 -11.56 8.13
C TRP A 262 -2.58 -10.18 7.45
N LYS A 263 -1.71 -9.30 7.96
CA LYS A 263 -1.42 -8.00 7.36
C LYS A 263 -0.11 -8.13 6.58
N GLY A 264 0.15 -7.22 5.65
CA GLY A 264 1.29 -7.31 4.72
C GLY A 264 2.61 -7.68 5.37
N LEU A 265 2.95 -7.07 6.51
CA LEU A 265 4.21 -7.34 7.20
C LEU A 265 4.43 -8.83 7.54
N LYS A 266 3.37 -9.61 7.82
CA LYS A 266 3.52 -11.06 8.06
C LYS A 266 3.84 -11.82 6.77
N PHE A 267 3.19 -11.45 5.67
CA PHE A 267 3.48 -12.01 4.35
C PHE A 267 4.91 -11.66 3.92
N ARG A 268 5.34 -10.42 4.17
CA ARG A 268 6.73 -9.98 3.95
C ARG A 268 7.74 -10.80 4.73
N THR A 269 7.49 -10.98 6.04
CA THR A 269 8.36 -11.79 6.90
C THR A 269 8.42 -13.23 6.41
N PHE A 270 7.30 -13.80 5.99
CA PHE A 270 7.27 -15.12 5.39
C PHE A 270 8.09 -15.13 4.10
N MET A 271 7.83 -14.24 3.15
CA MET A 271 8.50 -14.21 1.84
C MET A 271 10.02 -14.16 1.94
N TYR A 272 10.56 -13.26 2.75
CA TYR A 272 11.99 -12.99 2.77
C TYR A 272 12.81 -13.79 3.76
N TYR A 273 12.17 -14.40 4.76
CA TYR A 273 12.91 -15.04 5.86
C TYR A 273 12.43 -16.46 6.10
N LEU A 274 11.16 -16.63 6.47
CA LEU A 274 10.68 -17.95 6.92
C LEU A 274 10.41 -18.91 5.76
N GLY A 275 9.82 -18.38 4.69
CA GLY A 275 9.42 -19.14 3.50
C GLY A 275 10.60 -19.75 2.78
N ILE A 276 11.76 -19.10 2.74
CA ILE A 276 12.98 -19.66 2.12
C ILE A 276 13.39 -20.97 2.81
N VAL A 277 13.23 -21.04 4.13
CA VAL A 277 13.56 -22.23 4.92
C VAL A 277 12.46 -23.28 4.79
N VAL A 278 11.20 -22.88 5.00
CA VAL A 278 10.07 -23.81 5.04
C VAL A 278 9.77 -24.38 3.66
N LEU A 279 9.64 -23.54 2.64
CA LEU A 279 9.20 -23.98 1.32
C LEU A 279 10.19 -24.97 0.70
N LYS A 280 11.49 -24.90 1.04
CA LYS A 280 12.49 -25.89 0.59
C LYS A 280 12.07 -27.34 0.90
N HIS A 281 11.38 -27.57 2.01
CA HIS A 281 11.03 -28.91 2.48
C HIS A 281 9.58 -29.29 2.16
N PHE A 282 8.69 -28.30 2.02
CA PHE A 282 7.26 -28.53 1.92
C PHE A 282 6.66 -28.10 0.57
N LEU A 283 7.45 -27.59 -0.38
CA LEU A 283 6.90 -27.23 -1.69
C LEU A 283 6.59 -28.51 -2.49
N PRO A 284 5.36 -28.68 -3.01
CA PRO A 284 5.03 -29.82 -3.87
C PRO A 284 5.87 -29.84 -5.14
N SER A 285 6.17 -31.04 -5.65
CA SER A 285 6.98 -31.24 -6.87
C SER A 285 6.40 -30.55 -8.11
N GLU A 286 5.10 -30.34 -8.14
CA GLU A 286 4.36 -29.67 -9.21
C GLU A 286 4.51 -28.15 -9.20
N VAL A 287 5.17 -27.59 -8.18
CA VAL A 287 5.38 -26.15 -8.04
C VAL A 287 6.88 -25.87 -8.11
N GLU A 288 7.31 -25.13 -9.14
CA GLU A 288 8.70 -24.71 -9.27
C GLU A 288 8.98 -23.43 -8.45
N HIS A 289 10.17 -23.37 -7.85
CA HIS A 289 10.72 -22.15 -7.26
C HIS A 289 11.14 -21.17 -8.37
N PHE A 290 10.93 -19.87 -8.15
CA PHE A 290 11.56 -18.79 -8.93
C PHE A 290 12.87 -18.35 -8.27
#